data_AF-A0A7Y4TJ12-F1
#
_entry.id   AF-A0A7Y4TJ12-F1
#
_cell.length_a   1.000
_cell.length_b   1.000
_cell.length_c   1.000
_cell.angle_alpha   90.00
_cell.angle_beta   90.00
_cell.angle_gamma   90.00
#
_symmetry.space_group_name_H-M   'P 1'
#
loop_
_entity.id
_entity.type
_entity.pdbx_description
1 polymer ?
#
loop_
_entity_poly.entity_id
_entity_poly.type
_entity_poly.pdbx_seq_one_letter_code
_entity_poly.pdbx_strand_id
1 'polypeptide(L)' 'FRMGNDALTDYILVSQDRPFVEHFIRQPDGDWVYRSFSEMTDSFEIESVGCSLNLNEIYDRVEFEPLNDPEH' A
#
# COMPACT_ATOMS: atom_id res chain seq x y z
N PHE A 1 -10.77 -18.63 4.91
CA PHE A 1 -9.31 -18.41 4.88
C PHE A 1 -8.81 -18.59 6.31
N ARG A 2 -7.98 -19.61 6.61
CA ARG A 2 -7.36 -19.73 7.94
C ARG A 2 -6.30 -18.64 8.02
N MET A 3 -6.54 -17.60 8.81
CA MET A 3 -5.58 -16.53 9.07
C MET A 3 -4.47 -17.14 9.94
N GLY A 4 -3.46 -17.71 9.30
CA GLY A 4 -2.51 -18.66 9.90
C GLY A 4 -1.18 -18.03 10.33
N ASN A 5 -1.14 -16.77 10.72
CA ASN A 5 0.10 -16.15 11.18
C ASN A 5 -0.16 -15.06 12.23
N ASP A 6 -0.01 -15.42 13.50
CA ASP A 6 -0.15 -14.49 14.62
C ASP A 6 0.94 -13.39 14.64
N ALA A 7 2.05 -13.61 13.93
CA ALA A 7 3.15 -12.65 13.83
C ALA A 7 2.98 -11.66 12.67
N LEU A 8 1.96 -11.80 11.81
CA LEU A 8 1.67 -10.82 10.77
C LEU A 8 1.05 -9.56 11.38
N THR A 9 1.79 -8.46 11.32
CA THR A 9 1.36 -7.14 11.84
C THR A 9 1.09 -6.13 10.74
N ASP A 10 1.77 -6.25 9.61
CA ASP A 10 1.69 -5.31 8.50
C ASP A 10 1.36 -6.06 7.22
N TYR A 11 0.28 -5.65 6.55
CA TYR A 11 -0.13 -6.20 5.27
C TYR A 11 -0.27 -5.07 4.27
N ILE A 12 0.54 -5.12 3.21
CA ILE A 12 0.63 -4.06 2.20
C ILE A 12 0.16 -4.63 0.87
N LEU A 13 -0.79 -3.96 0.23
CA LEU A 13 -1.26 -4.26 -1.11
C LEU A 13 -0.82 -3.15 -2.06
N VAL A 14 -0.21 -3.53 -3.17
CA VAL A 14 0.26 -2.60 -4.22
C VAL A 14 -0.56 -2.87 -5.47
N SER A 15 -1.36 -1.88 -5.90
CA SER A 15 -2.15 -1.98 -7.13
C SER A 15 -1.24 -2.00 -8.35
N GLN A 16 -1.62 -2.73 -9.40
CA GLN A 16 -0.81 -2.85 -10.62
C GLN A 16 -1.28 -1.92 -11.74
N ASP A 17 -2.50 -1.42 -11.67
CA ASP A 17 -3.20 -0.66 -12.71
C ASP A 17 -3.26 0.85 -12.42
N ARG A 18 -2.92 1.27 -11.20
CA ARG A 18 -2.88 2.67 -10.77
C ARG A 18 -1.88 2.85 -9.63
N PRO A 19 -1.36 4.07 -9.39
CA PRO A 19 -0.50 4.34 -8.24
C PRO A 19 -1.33 4.33 -6.96
N PHE A 20 -1.58 3.15 -6.40
CA PHE A 20 -2.42 2.99 -5.21
C PHE A 20 -1.88 1.89 -4.31
N VAL A 21 -1.61 2.24 -3.06
CA VAL A 21 -1.09 1.31 -2.05
C VAL A 21 -2.00 1.33 -0.83
N GLU A 22 -2.33 0.15 -0.32
CA GLU A 22 -3.09 -0.03 0.91
C GLU A 22 -2.20 -0.65 1.97
N HIS A 23 -2.23 -0.12 3.19
CA HIS A 23 -1.48 -0.61 4.34
C HIS A 23 -2.44 -0.91 5.48
N PHE A 24 -2.50 -2.18 5.86
CA PHE A 24 -3.25 -2.67 6.99
C PHE A 24 -2.30 -2.97 8.15
N ILE A 25 -2.51 -2.32 9.29
CA ILE A 25 -1.68 -2.44 10.49
C ILE A 25 -2.50 -3.06 11.61
N ARG A 26 -2.09 -4.26 12.05
CA ARG A 26 -2.70 -4.94 13.18
C ARG A 26 -2.34 -4.24 14.48
N GLN A 27 -3.36 -3.88 15.25
CA GLN A 27 -3.23 -3.27 16.57
C GLN A 27 -3.12 -4.34 17.67
N PRO A 28 -2.59 -3.98 18.85
CA PRO A 28 -2.46 -4.90 19.98
C PRO A 28 -3.79 -5.50 20.48
N ASP A 29 -4.91 -4.81 20.27
CA ASP A 29 -6.26 -5.28 20.60
C ASP A 29 -6.84 -6.28 19.56
N GLY A 30 -6.13 -6.48 18.44
CA GLY A 30 -6.50 -7.38 17.37
C GLY A 30 -7.21 -6.71 16.19
N ASP A 31 -7.55 -5.42 16.30
CA ASP A 31 -8.14 -4.66 15.19
C ASP A 31 -7.10 -4.32 14.12
N TRP A 32 -7.58 -3.91 12.94
CA TRP A 32 -6.71 -3.50 11.83
C TRP A 32 -6.99 -2.04 11.46
N VAL A 33 -5.94 -1.23 11.50
CA VAL A 33 -5.98 0.14 10.97
C VAL A 33 -5.69 0.08 9.48
N TYR A 34 -6.53 0.73 8.68
CA TYR A 34 -6.35 0.87 7.24
C TYR A 34 -5.83 2.26 6.90
N ARG A 35 -4.82 2.31 6.04
CA ARG A 35 -4.32 3.52 5.38
C ARG A 35 -4.20 3.27 3.89
N SER A 36 -4.40 4.31 3.10
CA SER A 36 -4.20 4.26 1.65
C SER A 36 -3.45 5.47 1.15
N PHE A 37 -2.66 5.24 0.11
CA PHE A 37 -1.77 6.22 -0.50
C PHE A 37 -1.97 6.18 -2.01
N SER A 38 -2.04 7.35 -2.63
CA SER A 38 -2.33 7.47 -4.07
C SER A 38 -1.47 8.50 -4.80
N GLU A 39 -0.79 9.39 -4.08
CA GLU A 39 0.08 10.38 -4.68
C GLU A 39 1.50 9.83 -4.80
N MET A 40 2.18 10.09 -5.92
CA MET A 40 3.58 9.66 -6.11
C MET A 40 4.55 10.27 -5.07
N THR A 41 4.16 11.35 -4.41
CA THR A 41 4.90 11.98 -3.32
C THR A 41 4.62 11.38 -1.95
N ASP A 42 3.60 10.50 -1.84
CA ASP A 42 3.26 9.86 -0.58
C ASP A 42 4.37 8.92 -0.12
N SER A 43 4.57 8.88 1.19
CA SER A 43 5.45 7.93 1.85
C SER A 43 4.82 7.45 3.16
N PHE A 44 5.21 6.25 3.57
CA PHE A 44 4.74 5.67 4.82
C PHE A 44 5.79 4.75 5.44
N GLU A 45 5.74 4.67 6.77
CA GLU A 45 6.64 3.82 7.56
C GLU A 45 6.00 2.45 7.82
N ILE A 46 6.81 1.40 7.70
CA ILE A 46 6.51 0.06 8.15
C ILE A 46 7.28 -0.15 9.45
N GLU A 47 6.66 0.22 10.58
CA GLU A 47 7.30 0.23 11.89
C GLU A 47 7.86 -1.14 12.29
N SER A 48 7.18 -2.23 11.93
CA SER A 48 7.60 -3.60 12.27
C SER A 48 8.93 -4.03 11.67
N VAL A 49 9.40 -3.36 10.60
CA VAL A 49 10.70 -3.61 9.96
C VAL A 49 11.58 -2.38 9.90
N GLY A 50 11.16 -1.25 10.50
CA GLY A 50 11.90 0.01 10.52
C GLY A 50 12.24 0.55 9.12
N CYS A 51 11.32 0.39 8.18
CA CYS A 51 11.52 0.76 6.77
C CYS A 51 10.53 1.86 6.38
N SER A 52 10.97 2.78 5.52
CA SER A 52 10.09 3.76 4.88
C SER A 52 9.92 3.39 3.42
N LEU A 53 8.69 3.43 2.93
CA LEU A 53 8.37 3.25 1.52
C LEU A 53 7.87 4.56 0.92
N ASN A 54 8.43 4.91 -0.23
CA ASN A 54 7.92 5.98 -1.08
C ASN A 54 7.17 5.40 -2.29
N LEU A 55 6.01 5.96 -2.63
CA LEU A 55 5.25 5.50 -3.78
C LEU A 55 6.02 5.66 -5.10
N ASN A 56 6.88 6.68 -5.23
CA ASN A 56 7.74 6.83 -6.41
C ASN A 56 8.78 5.71 -6.58
N GLU A 57 9.22 5.08 -5.48
CA GLU A 57 10.17 3.97 -5.49
C GLU A 57 9.44 2.65 -5.73
N ILE A 58 8.24 2.48 -5.17
CA ILE A 58 7.38 1.30 -5.41
C ILE A 58 7.05 1.18 -6.89
N TYR A 59 6.72 2.30 -7.53
CA TYR A 59 6.35 2.37 -8.94
C TYR A 59 7.50 2.83 -9.84
N ASP A 60 8.75 2.70 -9.39
CA ASP A 60 9.90 3.00 -10.26
C ASP A 60 9.80 2.15 -11.53
N ARG A 61 9.91 2.82 -12.68
CA ARG A 61 9.80 2.22 -14.02
C ARG A 61 8.42 1.62 -14.36
N VAL A 62 7.39 1.96 -13.60
CA VAL A 62 6.00 1.67 -13.96
C VAL A 62 5.40 2.93 -14.58
N GLU A 63 5.00 2.84 -15.85
CA GLU A 63 4.25 3.89 -16.52
C GLU A 63 2.76 3.55 -16.43
N PHE A 64 1.99 4.44 -15.83
CA PHE A 64 0.54 4.32 -15.82
C PHE A 64 -0.02 5.03 -17.03
N GLU A 65 -0.83 4.32 -17.81
CA GLU A 65 -1.64 4.95 -18.85
C GLU A 65 -2.47 6.05 -18.18
N PRO A 66 -2.44 7.30 -18.70
CA PRO A 66 -3.41 8.29 -18.26
C PRO A 66 -4.80 7.71 -18.47
N LEU A 67 -5.76 8.06 -17.63
CA LEU A 67 -7.16 7.76 -17.87
C LEU A 67 -7.56 8.44 -19.19
N ASN A 68 -7.34 7.75 -20.30
CA ASN A 68 -7.99 8.03 -21.56
C ASN A 68 -9.45 7.72 -21.30
N ASP A 69 -10.23 8.72 -20.93
CA ASP A 69 -11.69 8.66 -21.07
C ASP A 69 -11.97 8.72 -22.57
N PRO A 70 -12.32 7.61 -23.25
CA PRO A 70 -12.56 7.65 -24.68
C PRO A 70 -13.95 8.22 -25.01
N GLU A 71 -14.74 8.71 -24.04
CA GLU A 71 -16.14 9.07 -24.25
C GLU A 71 -16.65 10.35 -23.55
N HIS A 72 -15.85 11.43 -23.44
CA HIS A 72 -16.40 12.80 -23.38
C HIS A 72 -15.64 13.80 -24.27
#